data_AF-A0A523JRQ8-F1
#
_entry.id   AF-A0A523JRQ8-F1
#
_cell.length_a   1.000
_cell.length_b   1.000
_cell.length_c   1.000
_cell.angle_alpha   90.00
_cell.angle_beta   90.00
_cell.angle_gamma   90.00
#
_symmetry.space_group_name_H-M   'P 1'
#
loop_
_entity.id
_entity.type
_entity.pdbx_description
1 polymer ?
#
loop_
_entity_poly.entity_id
_entity_poly.type
_entity_poly.pdbx_seq_one_letter_code
_entity_poly.pdbx_strand_id
1 'polypeptide(L)'
;MTLEEKLAAANRENVRRVKRLALVAGLFGFGMGVFALASSWDPAWLERNSVPSGPADLSPANKPALGNISEPIQPNPTVDQAALTPGPTVEPDRAVKPELKPEFKPEIKPDEAEPGSERFDCTTNDPTGQACKRARALFKEELKAFEADLEPRLKAGSVHQWAADVHNKIFELKAAALQAFGAGDYSSALSRVRAATIETLRILKVRDANFAAHLKAAVSAFDTNRYERARAEIDRALLMRPDHPTAQEYQARIELMPKVLSYLEAAAKARAENELRSEKAYLEKVIRLDPARRNEKSRLTFLNKKIAEEDFASHLSTGLQAVERRDLGAARTSLTHARAKFPDRPELTVLKKNIEALSRDLSLESALNEANQSVSNDDWDRAYQAFSKANSIDPANATAVEGERIAAEMLAGRRGLDRFLKRPDRLASKTVAAAARQVLEEVRHLTGLSPTLKDSTEKLSKLIEHASRPVEVLVKSDGKTDITVRRIGIVGKTLEKVIKLRPGDYTFEGTRTGYKSKLINFSVPVDGEGIEIRIICDEQI
;
A
#
# COMPACT_ATOMS: atom_id res chain seq x y z
N MET A 1 21.84 43.31 2.65
CA MET A 1 21.67 42.02 1.96
C MET A 1 20.83 42.21 0.72
N THR A 2 21.40 41.92 -0.44
CA THR A 2 20.66 41.90 -1.72
C THR A 2 19.61 40.78 -1.67
N LEU A 3 18.58 40.86 -2.53
CA LEU A 3 17.56 39.81 -2.63
C LEU A 3 18.20 38.44 -2.89
N GLU A 4 19.28 38.40 -3.67
CA GLU A 4 20.12 37.22 -3.90
C GLU A 4 20.73 36.64 -2.61
N GLU A 5 21.26 37.47 -1.70
CA GLU A 5 21.79 37.00 -0.42
C GLU A 5 20.68 36.48 0.51
N LYS A 6 19.51 37.11 0.50
CA LYS A 6 18.34 36.63 1.28
C LYS A 6 17.80 35.31 0.72
N LEU A 7 17.80 35.14 -0.60
CA LEU A 7 17.44 33.90 -1.29
C LEU A 7 18.42 32.76 -0.99
N ALA A 8 19.72 33.03 -1.04
CA ALA A 8 20.77 32.06 -0.71
C ALA A 8 20.80 31.72 0.80
N ALA A 9 20.37 32.62 1.67
CA ALA A 9 20.22 32.38 3.11
C ALA A 9 18.97 31.55 3.42
N ALA A 10 17.83 31.84 2.79
CA ALA A 10 16.58 31.09 2.98
C ALA A 10 16.70 29.61 2.53
N ASN A 11 17.40 29.35 1.43
CA ASN A 11 17.67 27.98 0.98
C ASN A 11 18.54 27.21 2.01
N ARG A 12 19.53 27.88 2.61
CA ARG A 12 20.38 27.29 3.68
C ARG A 12 19.61 27.07 4.99
N GLU A 13 18.66 27.93 5.32
CA GLU A 13 17.85 27.82 6.53
C GLU A 13 16.79 26.72 6.44
N ASN A 14 16.19 26.51 5.25
CA ASN A 14 15.28 25.39 4.99
C ASN A 14 15.99 24.04 5.12
N VAL A 15 17.23 23.91 4.60
CA VAL A 15 18.06 22.70 4.80
C VAL A 15 18.36 22.46 6.29
N ARG A 16 18.51 23.51 7.11
CA ARG A 16 18.72 23.38 8.57
C ARG A 16 17.44 23.01 9.34
N ARG A 17 16.26 23.50 8.94
CA ARG A 17 14.97 23.10 9.54
C ARG A 17 14.65 21.62 9.30
N VAL A 18 15.00 21.10 8.12
CA VAL A 18 14.87 19.67 7.78
C VAL A 18 15.74 18.78 8.69
N LYS A 19 16.98 19.19 9.00
CA LYS A 19 17.84 18.45 9.96
C LYS A 19 17.29 18.43 11.40
N ARG A 20 16.53 19.45 11.81
CA ARG A 20 15.92 19.52 13.15
C ARG A 20 14.66 18.66 13.27
N LEU A 21 13.88 18.49 12.19
CA LEU A 21 12.72 17.59 12.16
C LEU A 21 13.11 16.11 12.20
N ALA A 22 14.24 15.72 11.60
CA ALA A 22 14.78 14.36 11.69
C ALA A 22 15.19 13.95 13.12
N LEU A 23 15.53 14.92 13.99
CA LEU A 23 16.00 14.66 15.35
C LEU A 23 14.86 14.44 16.36
N VAL A 24 13.63 14.84 16.03
CA VAL A 24 12.44 14.69 16.91
C VAL A 24 11.72 13.35 16.69
N ALA A 25 11.95 12.66 15.57
CA ALA A 25 11.36 11.35 15.28
C ALA A 25 12.11 10.16 15.91
N GLY A 26 13.26 10.39 16.55
CA GLY A 26 14.09 9.34 17.18
C GLY A 26 13.68 8.90 18.59
N LEU A 27 12.52 9.35 19.11
CA LEU A 27 12.11 9.09 20.50
C LEU A 27 11.00 8.04 20.70
N PHE A 28 10.51 7.38 19.64
CA PHE A 28 9.64 6.22 19.79
C PHE A 28 10.41 4.94 19.47
N GLY A 29 10.84 4.27 20.54
CA GLY A 29 11.63 3.06 20.51
C GLY A 29 10.96 1.94 19.70
N PHE A 30 11.68 1.46 18.69
CA PHE A 30 11.52 0.10 18.18
C PHE A 30 12.83 -0.63 18.44
N GLY A 31 12.71 -1.79 19.06
CA GLY A 31 13.81 -2.60 19.58
C GLY A 31 14.84 -2.99 18.52
N MET A 32 16.06 -3.14 19.02
CA MET A 32 17.30 -3.53 18.34
C MET A 32 17.17 -4.67 17.31
N GLY A 33 17.92 -4.53 16.21
CA GLY A 33 18.16 -5.59 15.21
C GLY A 33 19.14 -5.23 14.08
N VAL A 34 20.40 -4.91 14.42
CA VAL A 34 21.68 -5.32 13.75
C VAL A 34 22.05 -4.85 12.32
N PHE A 35 23.03 -3.91 12.28
CA PHE A 35 24.34 -3.82 11.57
C PHE A 35 24.56 -3.65 10.03
N ALA A 36 25.29 -2.55 9.75
CA ALA A 36 26.56 -2.38 8.99
C ALA A 36 26.62 -2.02 7.47
N LEU A 37 27.57 -1.10 7.22
CA LEU A 37 28.27 -0.67 5.98
C LEU A 37 27.57 0.42 5.15
N ALA A 38 28.20 1.52 4.72
CA ALA A 38 29.62 1.85 4.61
C ALA A 38 29.88 3.38 4.75
N SER A 39 31.07 3.67 5.26
CA SER A 39 31.72 4.97 5.36
C SER A 39 32.43 5.37 4.07
N SER A 40 32.19 6.60 3.59
CA SER A 40 33.25 7.51 3.11
C SER A 40 32.63 8.81 2.63
N TRP A 41 32.83 9.91 3.37
CA TRP A 41 33.02 11.24 2.79
C TRP A 41 33.61 12.16 3.87
N ASP A 42 34.80 12.67 3.57
CA ASP A 42 35.65 13.51 4.41
C ASP A 42 35.45 14.99 4.00
N PRO A 43 35.02 15.89 4.90
CA PRO A 43 34.71 17.29 4.56
C PRO A 43 35.90 18.26 4.71
N ALA A 44 37.16 17.80 4.80
CA ALA A 44 38.32 18.64 5.08
C ALA A 44 38.88 19.48 3.89
N TRP A 45 38.07 19.86 2.90
CA TRP A 45 38.51 20.66 1.74
C TRP A 45 38.12 22.15 1.76
N LEU A 46 37.25 22.59 2.67
CA LEU A 46 36.75 23.99 2.67
C LEU A 46 37.25 24.89 3.81
N GLU A 47 38.25 24.46 4.58
CA GLU A 47 38.85 25.29 5.65
C GLU A 47 40.13 26.03 5.25
N ARG A 48 40.56 25.99 3.98
CA ARG A 48 41.86 26.54 3.59
C ARG A 48 41.88 28.02 3.19
N ASN A 49 40.73 28.71 3.12
CA ASN A 49 40.69 30.12 2.73
C ASN A 49 39.70 30.94 3.58
N SER A 50 40.11 31.32 4.80
CA SER A 50 39.78 32.63 5.40
C SER A 50 40.49 32.81 6.75
N VAL A 51 41.47 33.72 6.79
CA VAL A 51 42.17 34.23 7.98
C VAL A 51 41.29 35.28 8.70
N PRO A 52 41.47 35.53 10.02
CA PRO A 52 40.37 35.73 10.97
C PRO A 52 40.22 37.17 11.49
N SER A 53 39.12 37.41 12.18
CA SER A 53 38.99 38.49 13.17
C SER A 53 38.23 37.98 14.41
N GLY A 54 38.92 37.89 15.55
CA GLY A 54 38.31 37.79 16.88
C GLY A 54 38.28 39.16 17.57
N PRO A 55 38.14 39.24 18.90
CA PRO A 55 37.33 38.38 19.80
C PRO A 55 36.46 39.23 20.76
N ALA A 56 35.49 38.59 21.45
CA ALA A 56 35.02 39.08 22.76
C ALA A 56 34.34 37.94 23.55
N ASP A 57 35.06 37.56 24.60
CA ASP A 57 34.70 36.96 25.89
C ASP A 57 33.22 37.02 26.35
N LEU A 58 32.76 35.92 26.97
CA LEU A 58 32.36 35.83 28.39
C LEU A 58 31.59 34.52 28.68
N SER A 59 32.18 33.69 29.54
CA SER A 59 31.53 32.68 30.40
C SER A 59 31.17 33.35 31.77
N PRO A 60 30.58 32.72 32.84
CA PRO A 60 30.30 31.29 33.10
C PRO A 60 28.98 30.99 33.91
N ALA A 61 28.90 29.75 34.42
CA ALA A 61 28.03 29.20 35.50
C ALA A 61 26.68 28.60 35.05
N ASN A 62 26.18 27.45 35.52
CA ASN A 62 26.41 26.77 36.80
C ASN A 62 26.06 25.26 36.68
N LYS A 63 26.85 24.41 37.36
CA LYS A 63 26.55 23.01 37.73
C LYS A 63 25.84 23.02 39.11
N PRO A 64 25.13 21.97 39.60
CA PRO A 64 25.73 20.65 39.82
C PRO A 64 24.81 19.41 39.65
N ALA A 65 25.49 18.28 39.73
CA ALA A 65 25.00 16.90 39.71
C ALA A 65 24.61 16.39 41.11
N LEU A 66 23.92 15.23 41.12
CA LEU A 66 23.94 14.09 42.08
C LEU A 66 22.52 13.46 42.08
N GLY A 67 22.30 12.15 42.07
CA GLY A 67 23.19 11.01 42.18
C GLY A 67 22.40 9.71 41.96
N ASN A 68 23.15 8.65 41.68
CA ASN A 68 22.71 7.26 41.62
C ASN A 68 22.26 6.74 43.00
N ILE A 69 21.28 5.83 42.99
CA ILE A 69 21.21 4.75 43.98
C ILE A 69 20.74 3.45 43.28
N SER A 70 21.67 2.49 43.28
CA SER A 70 21.57 1.02 43.30
C SER A 70 20.30 0.52 44.03
N GLU A 71 19.45 -0.39 43.55
CA GLU A 71 19.57 -1.82 43.14
C GLU A 71 18.36 -2.56 43.83
N PRO A 72 18.23 -3.89 43.77
CA PRO A 72 17.21 -4.60 43.01
C PRO A 72 16.07 -5.19 43.88
N ILE A 73 14.90 -5.43 43.28
CA ILE A 73 13.86 -6.26 43.91
C ILE A 73 13.44 -7.36 42.92
N GLN A 74 13.89 -8.58 43.22
CA GLN A 74 13.17 -9.80 42.86
C GLN A 74 11.95 -9.95 43.79
N PRO A 75 10.89 -10.64 43.35
CA PRO A 75 10.77 -12.03 43.79
C PRO A 75 10.28 -12.98 42.69
N ASN A 76 10.91 -14.15 42.67
CA ASN A 76 10.44 -15.42 42.12
C ASN A 76 9.62 -16.15 43.22
N PRO A 77 9.16 -17.39 43.03
CA PRO A 77 8.13 -17.92 42.12
C PRO A 77 6.91 -18.43 42.92
N THR A 78 5.72 -18.54 42.28
CA THR A 78 4.66 -19.40 42.83
C THR A 78 4.16 -20.35 41.75
N VAL A 79 4.36 -21.63 42.06
CA VAL A 79 3.80 -22.80 41.40
C VAL A 79 2.30 -22.82 41.66
N ASP A 80 1.49 -22.93 40.61
CA ASP A 80 0.17 -23.53 40.71
C ASP A 80 -0.11 -24.34 39.43
N GLN A 81 -0.06 -25.67 39.61
CA GLN A 81 -0.67 -26.64 38.71
C GLN A 81 -2.17 -26.62 39.00
N ALA A 82 -2.98 -26.20 38.03
CA ALA A 82 -4.42 -26.42 38.09
C ALA A 82 -4.98 -26.75 36.70
N ALA A 83 -5.34 -28.03 36.58
CA ALA A 83 -6.52 -28.56 35.89
C ALA A 83 -6.83 -28.05 34.47
N LEU A 84 -6.53 -28.93 33.52
CA LEU A 84 -7.28 -29.09 32.27
C LEU A 84 -8.79 -29.14 32.58
N THR A 85 -9.54 -28.11 32.19
CA THR A 85 -10.99 -28.16 32.06
C THR A 85 -11.35 -28.41 30.58
N PRO A 86 -12.21 -29.39 30.26
CA PRO A 86 -12.70 -29.57 28.91
C PRO A 86 -13.85 -28.59 28.63
N GLY A 87 -13.68 -27.75 27.61
CA GLY A 87 -14.78 -27.03 26.95
C GLY A 87 -15.62 -27.95 26.05
N PRO A 88 -16.78 -27.45 25.57
CA PRO A 88 -18.01 -28.22 25.47
C PRO A 88 -17.99 -29.27 24.36
N THR A 89 -18.61 -30.41 24.68
CA THR A 89 -18.95 -31.50 23.78
C THR A 89 -19.82 -30.97 22.63
N VAL A 90 -19.25 -30.91 21.44
CA VAL A 90 -20.02 -30.68 20.20
C VAL A 90 -20.64 -32.01 19.80
N GLU A 91 -21.97 -32.04 19.81
CA GLU A 91 -22.81 -33.09 19.22
C GLU A 91 -22.36 -33.41 17.78
N PRO A 92 -22.18 -34.69 17.43
CA PRO A 92 -22.19 -35.10 16.04
C PRO A 92 -23.66 -35.26 15.60
N ASP A 93 -24.19 -34.21 14.99
CA ASP A 93 -25.46 -34.31 14.28
C ASP A 93 -25.28 -35.08 12.96
N ARG A 94 -26.25 -35.94 12.66
CA ARG A 94 -26.44 -36.76 11.45
C ARG A 94 -25.45 -37.91 11.19
N ALA A 95 -25.65 -38.99 11.94
CA ALA A 95 -25.43 -40.34 11.42
C ALA A 95 -26.37 -40.60 10.21
N VAL A 96 -25.79 -40.74 9.02
CA VAL A 96 -26.48 -41.40 7.90
C VAL A 96 -26.60 -42.87 8.29
N LYS A 97 -27.83 -43.26 8.60
CA LYS A 97 -28.25 -44.62 8.94
C LYS A 97 -27.86 -45.56 7.77
N PRO A 98 -26.94 -46.53 7.95
CA PRO A 98 -26.87 -47.63 7.02
C PRO A 98 -28.15 -48.43 7.21
N GLU A 99 -28.88 -48.63 6.13
CA GLU A 99 -30.05 -49.49 6.08
C GLU A 99 -29.61 -50.92 6.43
N LEU A 100 -29.70 -51.29 7.72
CA LEU A 100 -29.55 -52.67 8.16
C LEU A 100 -30.69 -53.46 7.51
N LYS A 101 -30.35 -54.27 6.51
CA LYS A 101 -31.14 -55.45 6.15
C LYS A 101 -31.33 -56.30 7.41
N PRO A 102 -32.50 -56.95 7.58
CA PRO A 102 -32.93 -57.48 8.86
C PRO A 102 -31.88 -58.42 9.45
N GLU A 103 -31.52 -58.15 10.70
CA GLU A 103 -30.78 -59.06 11.58
C GLU A 103 -31.44 -60.44 11.50
N PHE A 104 -30.70 -61.43 10.99
CA PHE A 104 -31.06 -62.82 11.21
C PHE A 104 -30.89 -63.08 12.71
N LYS A 105 -32.00 -63.02 13.45
CA LYS A 105 -32.09 -63.56 14.81
C LYS A 105 -31.81 -65.06 14.71
N PRO A 106 -30.68 -65.59 15.23
CA PRO A 106 -30.64 -66.99 15.54
C PRO A 106 -31.44 -67.13 16.82
N GLU A 107 -32.71 -67.48 16.70
CA GLU A 107 -33.48 -67.96 17.86
C GLU A 107 -32.99 -69.38 18.16
N ILE A 108 -31.76 -69.47 18.66
CA ILE A 108 -31.25 -70.63 19.38
C ILE A 108 -31.36 -70.24 20.84
N LYS A 109 -32.49 -70.64 21.46
CA LYS A 109 -32.64 -70.62 22.91
C LYS A 109 -31.49 -71.44 23.53
N PRO A 110 -30.72 -70.88 24.49
CA PRO A 110 -29.64 -71.62 25.13
C PRO A 110 -30.06 -72.67 26.16
N ASP A 111 -31.35 -72.80 26.49
CA ASP A 111 -31.85 -73.77 27.46
C ASP A 111 -33.02 -74.55 26.87
N GLU A 112 -32.68 -75.66 26.22
CA GLU A 112 -33.51 -76.87 26.09
C GLU A 112 -32.53 -78.00 25.71
N ALA A 113 -31.66 -78.32 26.66
CA ALA A 113 -31.04 -79.64 26.69
C ALA A 113 -32.16 -80.64 27.03
N GLU A 114 -32.88 -81.13 26.01
CA GLU A 114 -33.67 -82.35 26.20
C GLU A 114 -32.70 -83.52 26.47
N PRO A 115 -32.84 -84.21 27.60
CA PRO A 115 -32.04 -85.40 27.89
C PRO A 115 -32.56 -86.54 27.02
N GLY A 116 -31.92 -86.74 25.87
CA GLY A 116 -32.18 -87.88 24.98
C GLY A 116 -32.23 -87.52 23.50
N SER A 117 -31.15 -86.97 22.91
CA SER A 117 -31.02 -87.02 21.44
C SER A 117 -30.54 -88.40 21.03
N GLU A 118 -31.49 -89.32 20.87
CA GLU A 118 -31.22 -90.57 20.18
C GLU A 118 -30.63 -90.22 18.80
N ARG A 119 -29.42 -90.70 18.52
CA ARG A 119 -28.92 -90.77 17.14
C ARG A 119 -29.88 -91.68 16.39
N PHE A 120 -30.86 -91.09 15.70
CA PHE A 120 -31.75 -91.86 14.84
C PHE A 120 -30.96 -92.29 13.61
N ASP A 121 -30.63 -93.59 13.56
CA ASP A 121 -29.91 -94.18 12.44
C ASP A 121 -30.84 -94.34 11.24
N CYS A 122 -30.87 -93.29 10.40
CA CYS A 122 -31.60 -93.28 9.13
C CYS A 122 -31.00 -94.23 8.08
N THR A 123 -29.91 -94.95 8.38
CA THR A 123 -29.25 -95.90 7.48
C THR A 123 -29.74 -97.34 7.66
N THR A 124 -30.30 -97.70 8.83
CA THR A 124 -30.74 -99.07 9.13
C THR A 124 -32.21 -99.20 9.53
N ASN A 125 -32.87 -98.14 10.03
CA ASN A 125 -34.28 -98.17 10.44
C ASN A 125 -35.11 -97.09 9.72
N ASP A 126 -35.87 -97.51 8.72
CA ASP A 126 -36.87 -96.75 7.96
C ASP A 126 -36.46 -95.32 7.51
N PRO A 127 -35.82 -95.16 6.33
CA PRO A 127 -35.52 -93.86 5.74
C PRO A 127 -36.78 -93.00 5.44
N THR A 128 -37.99 -93.53 5.62
CA THR A 128 -39.26 -92.81 5.48
C THR A 128 -39.85 -92.29 6.80
N GLY A 129 -39.18 -92.54 7.93
CA GLY A 129 -39.53 -92.00 9.25
C GLY A 129 -39.61 -90.47 9.26
N GLN A 130 -40.61 -89.93 9.96
CA GLN A 130 -40.90 -88.49 9.99
C GLN A 130 -39.69 -87.66 10.49
N ALA A 131 -38.91 -88.18 11.43
CA ALA A 131 -37.69 -87.56 11.93
C ALA A 131 -36.58 -87.47 10.87
N CYS A 132 -36.33 -88.54 10.11
CA CYS A 132 -35.34 -88.55 9.02
C CYS A 132 -35.75 -87.61 7.86
N LYS A 133 -37.05 -87.57 7.51
CA LYS A 133 -37.58 -86.60 6.52
C LYS A 133 -37.38 -85.15 6.97
N ARG A 134 -37.61 -84.86 8.26
CA ARG A 134 -37.41 -83.53 8.84
C ARG A 134 -35.92 -83.14 8.86
N ALA A 135 -35.03 -84.02 9.33
CA ALA A 135 -33.59 -83.77 9.35
C ALA A 135 -33.03 -83.52 7.93
N ARG A 136 -33.51 -84.28 6.94
CA ARG A 136 -33.16 -84.10 5.53
C ARG A 136 -33.59 -82.74 4.99
N ALA A 137 -34.80 -82.27 5.33
CA ALA A 137 -35.30 -80.96 4.90
C ALA A 137 -34.50 -79.82 5.54
N LEU A 138 -34.30 -79.88 6.87
CA LEU A 138 -33.53 -78.89 7.62
C LEU A 138 -32.08 -78.80 7.13
N PHE A 139 -31.43 -79.94 6.86
CA PHE A 139 -30.06 -79.92 6.33
C PHE A 139 -29.98 -79.16 5.00
N LYS A 140 -30.90 -79.42 4.06
CA LYS A 140 -30.90 -78.74 2.75
C LYS A 140 -31.10 -77.24 2.89
N GLU A 141 -32.00 -76.83 3.79
CA GLU A 141 -32.26 -75.44 4.09
C GLU A 141 -31.04 -74.74 4.71
N GLU A 142 -30.48 -75.33 5.78
CA GLU A 142 -29.35 -74.76 6.51
C GLU A 142 -28.06 -74.75 5.67
N LEU A 143 -27.81 -75.78 4.86
CA LEU A 143 -26.68 -75.79 3.91
C LEU A 143 -26.84 -74.69 2.87
N LYS A 144 -28.03 -74.53 2.30
CA LYS A 144 -28.30 -73.45 1.34
C LYS A 144 -28.10 -72.07 1.97
N ALA A 145 -28.56 -71.88 3.21
CA ALA A 145 -28.36 -70.64 3.95
C ALA A 145 -26.86 -70.38 4.23
N PHE A 146 -26.11 -71.42 4.61
CA PHE A 146 -24.67 -71.33 4.80
C PHE A 146 -23.94 -70.89 3.52
N GLU A 147 -24.25 -71.51 2.39
CA GLU A 147 -23.60 -71.22 1.10
C GLU A 147 -24.01 -69.84 0.54
N ALA A 148 -25.24 -69.40 0.79
CA ALA A 148 -25.75 -68.14 0.29
C ALA A 148 -25.32 -66.91 1.12
N ASP A 149 -25.16 -67.06 2.45
CA ASP A 149 -24.83 -65.94 3.34
C ASP A 149 -23.42 -66.06 3.94
N LEU A 150 -23.11 -67.18 4.56
CA LEU A 150 -21.92 -67.30 5.41
C LEU A 150 -20.63 -67.51 4.62
N GLU A 151 -20.66 -68.35 3.60
CA GLU A 151 -19.49 -68.62 2.76
C GLU A 151 -19.00 -67.37 1.99
N PRO A 152 -19.87 -66.55 1.37
CA PRO A 152 -19.46 -65.26 0.81
C PRO A 152 -18.85 -64.31 1.84
N ARG A 153 -19.35 -64.30 3.08
CA ARG A 153 -18.82 -63.45 4.17
C ARG A 153 -17.45 -63.91 4.65
N LEU A 154 -17.19 -65.21 4.68
CA LEU A 154 -15.85 -65.78 4.93
C LEU A 154 -14.87 -65.38 3.84
N LYS A 155 -15.30 -65.44 2.57
CA LYS A 155 -14.49 -65.03 1.41
C LYS A 155 -14.20 -63.53 1.43
N ALA A 156 -15.23 -62.70 1.61
CA ALA A 156 -15.10 -61.24 1.68
C ALA A 156 -14.24 -60.79 2.87
N GLY A 157 -14.26 -61.54 3.97
CA GLY A 157 -13.41 -61.30 5.14
C GLY A 157 -12.01 -61.90 5.05
N SER A 158 -11.63 -62.50 3.91
CA SER A 158 -10.33 -63.15 3.68
C SER A 158 -9.91 -64.12 4.79
N VAL A 159 -10.85 -64.83 5.40
CA VAL A 159 -10.58 -65.66 6.61
C VAL A 159 -9.49 -66.70 6.36
N HIS A 160 -9.40 -67.22 5.13
CA HIS A 160 -8.33 -68.13 4.70
C HIS A 160 -6.91 -67.55 4.83
N GLN A 161 -6.73 -66.22 4.79
CA GLN A 161 -5.41 -65.57 4.82
C GLN A 161 -4.91 -65.30 6.24
N TRP A 162 -5.80 -65.02 7.19
CA TRP A 162 -5.42 -64.64 8.57
C TRP A 162 -5.88 -65.63 9.64
N ALA A 163 -6.77 -66.57 9.30
CA ALA A 163 -7.23 -67.65 10.18
C ALA A 163 -7.43 -68.95 9.37
N ALA A 164 -6.38 -69.37 8.66
CA ALA A 164 -6.39 -70.54 7.77
C ALA A 164 -6.88 -71.82 8.45
N ASP A 165 -6.46 -72.08 9.70
CA ASP A 165 -6.85 -73.29 10.44
C ASP A 165 -8.36 -73.33 10.70
N VAL A 166 -8.95 -72.21 11.11
CA VAL A 166 -10.40 -72.09 11.37
C VAL A 166 -11.18 -72.16 10.07
N HIS A 167 -10.69 -71.50 9.02
CA HIS A 167 -11.25 -71.61 7.67
C HIS A 167 -11.29 -73.07 7.21
N ASN A 168 -10.15 -73.77 7.25
CA ASN A 168 -10.05 -75.17 6.84
C ASN A 168 -11.00 -76.04 7.68
N LYS A 169 -11.07 -75.82 8.98
CA LYS A 169 -11.99 -76.55 9.86
C LYS A 169 -13.46 -76.39 9.47
N ILE A 170 -13.88 -75.17 9.12
CA ILE A 170 -15.25 -74.90 8.65
C ILE A 170 -15.55 -75.70 7.38
N PHE A 171 -14.63 -75.70 6.41
CA PHE A 171 -14.83 -76.41 5.14
C PHE A 171 -14.71 -77.94 5.28
N GLU A 172 -13.90 -78.44 6.21
CA GLU A 172 -13.89 -79.86 6.60
C GLU A 172 -15.24 -80.28 7.21
N LEU A 173 -15.81 -79.46 8.10
CA LEU A 173 -17.14 -79.72 8.68
C LEU A 173 -18.23 -79.73 7.59
N LYS A 174 -18.17 -78.78 6.64
CA LYS A 174 -19.06 -78.75 5.47
C LYS A 174 -18.91 -80.01 4.60
N ALA A 175 -17.68 -80.40 4.27
CA ALA A 175 -17.39 -81.59 3.47
C ALA A 175 -17.87 -82.87 4.17
N ALA A 176 -17.62 -83.00 5.46
CA ALA A 176 -18.08 -84.11 6.27
C ALA A 176 -19.62 -84.14 6.40
N ALA A 177 -20.28 -82.98 6.40
CA ALA A 177 -21.74 -82.89 6.40
C ALA A 177 -22.34 -83.41 5.07
N LEU A 178 -21.74 -83.03 3.93
CA LEU A 178 -22.14 -83.51 2.60
C LEU A 178 -21.93 -85.02 2.44
N GLN A 179 -20.81 -85.55 2.94
CA GLN A 179 -20.55 -87.00 2.95
C GLN A 179 -21.58 -87.77 3.77
N ALA A 180 -21.91 -87.30 4.97
CA ALA A 180 -22.93 -87.92 5.82
C ALA A 180 -24.32 -87.89 5.15
N PHE A 181 -24.66 -86.78 4.49
CA PHE A 181 -25.91 -86.66 3.75
C PHE A 181 -25.99 -87.65 2.57
N GLY A 182 -24.89 -87.81 1.83
CA GLY A 182 -24.80 -88.79 0.72
C GLY A 182 -24.91 -90.24 1.19
N ALA A 183 -24.45 -90.54 2.40
CA ALA A 183 -24.58 -91.85 3.05
C ALA A 183 -25.95 -92.12 3.68
N GLY A 184 -26.87 -91.14 3.65
CA GLY A 184 -28.21 -91.26 4.26
C GLY A 184 -28.27 -90.94 5.76
N ASP A 185 -27.15 -90.61 6.41
CA ASP A 185 -27.12 -90.17 7.81
C ASP A 185 -27.45 -88.67 7.92
N TYR A 186 -28.74 -88.36 7.82
CA TYR A 186 -29.26 -87.00 7.86
C TYR A 186 -29.05 -86.32 9.22
N SER A 187 -28.98 -87.11 10.30
CA SER A 187 -28.76 -86.59 11.66
C SER A 187 -27.34 -86.03 11.83
N SER A 188 -26.33 -86.79 11.40
CA SER A 188 -24.94 -86.34 11.40
C SER A 188 -24.69 -85.23 10.39
N ALA A 189 -25.33 -85.28 9.21
CA ALA A 189 -25.24 -84.20 8.22
C ALA A 189 -25.72 -82.86 8.81
N LEU A 190 -26.91 -82.86 9.46
CA LEU A 190 -27.47 -81.68 10.10
C LEU A 190 -26.59 -81.18 11.26
N SER A 191 -26.08 -82.09 12.10
CA SER A 191 -25.18 -81.71 13.20
C SER A 191 -23.87 -81.06 12.68
N ARG A 192 -23.27 -81.61 11.63
CA ARG A 192 -22.01 -81.10 11.06
C ARG A 192 -22.17 -79.75 10.36
N VAL A 193 -23.27 -79.52 9.61
CA VAL A 193 -23.53 -78.19 9.01
C VAL A 193 -23.79 -77.13 10.09
N ARG A 194 -24.50 -77.47 11.17
CA ARG A 194 -24.68 -76.57 12.33
C ARG A 194 -23.38 -76.23 13.01
N ALA A 195 -22.48 -77.21 13.17
CA ALA A 195 -21.15 -76.97 13.71
C ALA A 195 -20.34 -76.01 12.81
N ALA A 196 -20.39 -76.18 11.48
CA ALA A 196 -19.77 -75.25 10.53
C ALA A 196 -20.34 -73.83 10.64
N THR A 197 -21.66 -73.70 10.78
CA THR A 197 -22.36 -72.42 11.00
C THR A 197 -21.91 -71.74 12.29
N ILE A 198 -21.86 -72.46 13.41
CA ILE A 198 -21.43 -71.91 14.71
C ILE A 198 -19.98 -71.42 14.64
N GLU A 199 -19.08 -72.22 14.06
CA GLU A 199 -17.68 -71.83 13.90
C GLU A 199 -17.53 -70.61 12.99
N THR A 200 -18.33 -70.54 11.93
CA THR A 200 -18.35 -69.40 11.00
C THR A 200 -18.82 -68.12 11.68
N LEU A 201 -19.92 -68.16 12.43
CA LEU A 201 -20.41 -67.00 13.16
C LEU A 201 -19.39 -66.53 14.22
N ARG A 202 -18.70 -67.46 14.89
CA ARG A 202 -17.64 -67.15 15.84
C ARG A 202 -16.46 -66.44 15.17
N ILE A 203 -15.94 -66.97 14.07
CA ILE A 203 -14.79 -66.37 13.40
C ILE A 203 -15.13 -65.01 12.76
N LEU A 204 -16.36 -64.82 12.28
CA LEU A 204 -16.84 -63.53 11.78
C LEU A 204 -16.94 -62.48 12.90
N LYS A 205 -17.32 -62.87 14.12
CA LYS A 205 -17.28 -61.97 15.28
C LYS A 205 -15.84 -61.59 15.65
N VAL A 206 -14.92 -62.54 15.62
CA VAL A 206 -13.47 -62.28 15.86
C VAL A 206 -12.91 -61.35 14.79
N ARG A 207 -13.28 -61.55 13.52
CA ARG A 207 -12.92 -60.66 12.41
C ARG A 207 -13.30 -59.22 12.69
N ASP A 208 -14.56 -58.98 13.10
CA ASP A 208 -15.06 -57.63 13.32
C ASP A 208 -14.39 -56.95 14.52
N ALA A 209 -14.08 -57.71 15.58
CA ALA A 209 -13.32 -57.22 16.73
C ALA A 209 -11.86 -56.86 16.35
N ASN A 210 -11.19 -57.73 15.61
CA ASN A 210 -9.82 -57.49 15.14
C ASN A 210 -9.76 -56.33 14.15
N PHE A 211 -10.74 -56.22 13.24
CA PHE A 211 -10.88 -55.09 12.34
C PHE A 211 -10.95 -53.76 13.12
N ALA A 212 -11.83 -53.69 14.12
CA ALA A 212 -11.97 -52.49 14.93
C ALA A 212 -10.68 -52.13 15.69
N ALA A 213 -9.97 -53.15 16.20
CA ALA A 213 -8.68 -52.96 16.88
C ALA A 213 -7.59 -52.43 15.94
N HIS A 214 -7.44 -53.03 14.75
CA HIS A 214 -6.47 -52.61 13.75
C HIS A 214 -6.78 -51.22 13.18
N LEU A 215 -8.04 -50.93 12.87
CA LEU A 215 -8.43 -49.59 12.42
C LEU A 215 -8.10 -48.53 13.49
N LYS A 216 -8.42 -48.79 14.76
CA LYS A 216 -8.08 -47.89 15.86
C LYS A 216 -6.57 -47.69 15.99
N ALA A 217 -5.77 -48.75 15.85
CA ALA A 217 -4.32 -48.68 15.90
C ALA A 217 -3.74 -47.88 14.72
N ALA A 218 -4.30 -48.06 13.51
CA ALA A 218 -3.92 -47.32 12.32
C ALA A 218 -4.18 -45.82 12.47
N VAL A 219 -5.38 -45.44 12.94
CA VAL A 219 -5.74 -44.03 13.18
C VAL A 219 -4.83 -43.41 14.25
N SER A 220 -4.58 -44.11 15.36
CA SER A 220 -3.67 -43.62 16.40
C SER A 220 -2.23 -43.43 15.90
N ALA A 221 -1.74 -44.35 15.07
CA ALA A 221 -0.42 -44.23 14.44
C ALA A 221 -0.37 -43.08 13.43
N PHE A 222 -1.44 -42.89 12.64
CA PHE A 222 -1.59 -41.77 11.72
C PHE A 222 -1.53 -40.41 12.46
N ASP A 223 -2.32 -40.26 13.52
CA ASP A 223 -2.39 -39.04 14.32
C ASP A 223 -1.06 -38.70 15.02
N THR A 224 -0.27 -39.73 15.32
CA THR A 224 1.09 -39.59 15.91
C THR A 224 2.21 -39.57 14.87
N ASN A 225 1.87 -39.41 13.58
CA ASN A 225 2.82 -39.33 12.46
C ASN A 225 3.73 -40.57 12.31
N ARG A 226 3.31 -41.75 12.78
CA ARG A 226 4.04 -43.01 12.70
C ARG A 226 3.66 -43.79 11.43
N TYR A 227 4.15 -43.34 10.27
CA TYR A 227 3.78 -43.87 8.94
C TYR A 227 3.84 -45.40 8.84
N GLU A 228 4.99 -46.02 9.15
CA GLU A 228 5.17 -47.47 8.99
C GLU A 228 4.16 -48.28 9.82
N ARG A 229 3.86 -47.81 11.03
CA ARG A 229 2.86 -48.45 11.89
C ARG A 229 1.44 -48.22 11.37
N ALA A 230 1.13 -47.00 10.93
CA ALA A 230 -0.19 -46.69 10.39
C ALA A 230 -0.50 -47.55 9.16
N ARG A 231 0.48 -47.68 8.26
CA ARG A 231 0.40 -48.53 7.07
C ARG A 231 0.19 -50.00 7.42
N ALA A 232 1.03 -50.55 8.30
CA ALA A 232 0.91 -51.96 8.69
C ALA A 232 -0.46 -52.28 9.34
N GLU A 233 -0.98 -51.39 10.18
CA GLU A 233 -2.27 -51.61 10.85
C GLU A 233 -3.47 -51.40 9.91
N ILE A 234 -3.42 -50.44 8.97
CA ILE A 234 -4.52 -50.24 8.02
C ILE A 234 -4.61 -51.40 7.02
N ASP A 235 -3.46 -51.94 6.59
CA ASP A 235 -3.42 -53.12 5.70
C ASP A 235 -4.05 -54.34 6.38
N ARG A 236 -3.82 -54.54 7.68
CA ARG A 236 -4.47 -55.61 8.47
C ARG A 236 -5.97 -55.40 8.63
N ALA A 237 -6.41 -54.15 8.85
CA ALA A 237 -7.83 -53.84 8.90
C ALA A 237 -8.51 -54.12 7.55
N LEU A 238 -7.92 -53.66 6.45
CA LEU A 238 -8.47 -53.85 5.10
C LEU A 238 -8.40 -55.30 4.62
N LEU A 239 -7.46 -56.11 5.11
CA LEU A 239 -7.48 -57.56 4.88
C LEU A 239 -8.78 -58.21 5.39
N MET A 240 -9.27 -57.76 6.55
CA MET A 240 -10.48 -58.28 7.20
C MET A 240 -11.76 -57.68 6.63
N ARG A 241 -11.71 -56.41 6.19
CA ARG A 241 -12.84 -55.70 5.58
C ARG A 241 -12.36 -54.78 4.43
N PRO A 242 -12.18 -55.32 3.22
CA PRO A 242 -11.63 -54.56 2.09
C PRO A 242 -12.48 -53.35 1.69
N ASP A 243 -13.80 -53.47 1.80
CA ASP A 243 -14.77 -52.46 1.35
C ASP A 243 -15.21 -51.51 2.48
N HIS A 244 -14.47 -51.43 3.59
CA HIS A 244 -14.83 -50.51 4.67
C HIS A 244 -14.46 -49.06 4.30
N PRO A 245 -15.44 -48.15 4.12
CA PRO A 245 -15.20 -46.83 3.54
C PRO A 245 -14.19 -46.00 4.35
N THR A 246 -14.32 -45.97 5.68
CA THR A 246 -13.38 -45.24 6.55
C THR A 246 -11.97 -45.82 6.49
N ALA A 247 -11.81 -47.14 6.34
CA ALA A 247 -10.49 -47.75 6.31
C ALA A 247 -9.79 -47.42 4.98
N GLN A 248 -10.54 -47.42 3.88
CA GLN A 248 -10.04 -46.99 2.56
C GLN A 248 -9.66 -45.50 2.56
N GLU A 249 -10.45 -44.64 3.20
CA GLU A 249 -10.12 -43.23 3.37
C GLU A 249 -8.79 -43.04 4.14
N TYR A 250 -8.63 -43.73 5.27
CA TYR A 250 -7.38 -43.66 6.02
C TYR A 250 -6.20 -44.26 5.26
N GLN A 251 -6.39 -45.33 4.49
CA GLN A 251 -5.34 -45.88 3.62
C GLN A 251 -4.85 -44.83 2.62
N ALA A 252 -5.75 -44.19 1.88
CA ALA A 252 -5.39 -43.14 0.93
C ALA A 252 -4.64 -41.97 1.61
N ARG A 253 -5.04 -41.59 2.82
CA ARG A 253 -4.34 -40.55 3.59
C ARG A 253 -2.97 -41.01 4.10
N ILE A 254 -2.85 -42.27 4.54
CA ILE A 254 -1.59 -42.88 4.99
C ILE A 254 -0.58 -42.94 3.85
N GLU A 255 -1.01 -43.27 2.63
CA GLU A 255 -0.13 -43.29 1.44
C GLU A 255 0.51 -41.93 1.12
N LEU A 256 -0.18 -40.84 1.45
CA LEU A 256 0.35 -39.48 1.28
C LEU A 256 1.30 -39.05 2.41
N MET A 257 1.34 -39.78 3.54
CA MET A 257 2.11 -39.39 4.72
C MET A 257 3.59 -39.17 4.45
N PRO A 258 4.34 -40.00 3.69
CA PRO A 258 5.78 -39.77 3.49
C PRO A 258 6.08 -38.37 2.96
N LYS A 259 5.26 -37.90 2.01
CA LYS A 259 5.36 -36.55 1.45
C LYS A 259 4.93 -35.47 2.44
N VAL A 260 3.88 -35.72 3.21
CA VAL A 260 3.44 -34.81 4.27
C VAL A 260 4.51 -34.65 5.35
N LEU A 261 5.12 -35.75 5.81
CA LEU A 261 6.17 -35.75 6.83
C LEU A 261 7.41 -35.01 6.34
N SER A 262 7.83 -35.22 5.09
CA SER A 262 8.92 -34.46 4.48
C SER A 262 8.67 -32.94 4.49
N TYR A 263 7.45 -32.49 4.19
CA TYR A 263 7.11 -31.07 4.28
C TYR A 263 7.00 -30.56 5.73
N LEU A 264 6.56 -31.39 6.67
CA LEU A 264 6.54 -31.04 8.09
C LEU A 264 7.94 -30.86 8.66
N GLU A 265 8.88 -31.72 8.29
CA GLU A 265 10.30 -31.58 8.64
C GLU A 265 10.89 -30.29 8.06
N ALA A 266 10.62 -30.00 6.79
CA ALA A 266 11.06 -28.76 6.15
C ALA A 266 10.44 -27.51 6.81
N ALA A 267 9.16 -27.57 7.20
CA ALA A 267 8.50 -26.51 7.96
C ALA A 267 9.12 -26.33 9.36
N ALA A 268 9.46 -27.43 10.04
CA ALA A 268 10.11 -27.40 11.34
C ALA A 268 11.52 -26.80 11.27
N LYS A 269 12.28 -27.13 10.22
CA LYS A 269 13.59 -26.51 9.94
C LYS A 269 13.45 -25.01 9.71
N ALA A 270 12.55 -24.60 8.79
CA ALA A 270 12.29 -23.18 8.53
C ALA A 270 11.87 -22.43 9.80
N ARG A 271 11.08 -23.06 10.67
CA ARG A 271 10.72 -22.50 11.97
C ARG A 271 11.93 -22.28 12.88
N ALA A 272 12.85 -23.26 12.96
CA ALA A 272 14.06 -23.16 13.76
C ALA A 272 15.00 -22.05 13.26
N GLU A 273 15.01 -21.81 11.95
CA GLU A 273 15.77 -20.74 11.30
C GLU A 273 15.03 -19.38 11.29
N ASN A 274 13.83 -19.31 11.90
CA ASN A 274 12.92 -18.15 11.91
C ASN A 274 12.52 -17.66 10.49
N GLU A 275 12.52 -18.55 9.50
CA GLU A 275 12.07 -18.28 8.14
C GLU A 275 10.55 -18.44 8.00
N LEU A 276 9.79 -17.45 8.47
CA LEU A 276 8.32 -17.52 8.52
C LEU A 276 7.65 -17.81 7.16
N ARG A 277 8.19 -17.24 6.09
CA ARG A 277 7.65 -17.40 4.72
C ARG A 277 7.87 -18.81 4.19
N SER A 278 9.06 -19.37 4.42
CA SER A 278 9.40 -20.76 4.09
C SER A 278 8.53 -21.72 4.90
N GLU A 279 8.37 -21.50 6.21
CA GLU A 279 7.50 -22.30 7.08
C GLU A 279 6.05 -22.31 6.54
N LYS A 280 5.51 -21.13 6.22
CA LYS A 280 4.17 -20.99 5.62
C LYS A 280 4.06 -21.80 4.33
N ALA A 281 5.00 -21.66 3.40
CA ALA A 281 4.96 -22.32 2.10
C ALA A 281 4.97 -23.86 2.23
N TYR A 282 5.74 -24.41 3.18
CA TYR A 282 5.72 -25.86 3.45
C TYR A 282 4.40 -26.31 4.09
N LEU A 283 3.87 -25.57 5.06
CA LEU A 283 2.58 -25.91 5.68
C LEU A 283 1.41 -25.81 4.70
N GLU A 284 1.44 -24.88 3.74
CA GLU A 284 0.45 -24.83 2.65
C GLU A 284 0.49 -26.08 1.76
N LYS A 285 1.68 -26.67 1.53
CA LYS A 285 1.81 -27.96 0.84
C LYS A 285 1.25 -29.11 1.67
N VAL A 286 1.45 -29.09 3.00
CA VAL A 286 0.86 -30.07 3.92
C VAL A 286 -0.68 -30.03 3.86
N ILE A 287 -1.29 -28.85 4.01
CA ILE A 287 -2.76 -28.70 4.01
C ILE A 287 -3.38 -29.08 2.66
N ARG A 288 -2.67 -28.90 1.55
CA ARG A 288 -3.13 -29.34 0.23
C ARG A 288 -3.20 -30.86 0.11
N LEU A 289 -2.30 -31.58 0.77
CA LEU A 289 -2.26 -33.04 0.77
C LEU A 289 -3.19 -33.66 1.82
N ASP A 290 -3.31 -33.02 2.99
CA ASP A 290 -4.17 -33.47 4.08
C ASP A 290 -4.91 -32.28 4.73
N PRO A 291 -6.07 -31.88 4.19
CA PRO A 291 -6.82 -30.74 4.69
C PRO A 291 -7.36 -30.91 6.11
N ALA A 292 -7.40 -32.13 6.67
CA ALA A 292 -7.96 -32.37 8.00
C ALA A 292 -7.02 -31.96 9.15
N ARG A 293 -5.76 -31.60 8.85
CA ARG A 293 -4.71 -31.24 9.81
C ARG A 293 -4.94 -29.89 10.51
N ARG A 294 -5.60 -29.93 11.68
CA ARG A 294 -6.02 -28.73 12.45
C ARG A 294 -4.85 -27.92 13.03
N ASN A 295 -3.79 -28.58 13.50
CA ASN A 295 -2.64 -27.91 14.12
C ASN A 295 -1.89 -27.05 13.11
N GLU A 296 -1.67 -27.59 11.91
CA GLU A 296 -1.00 -26.95 10.80
C GLU A 296 -1.85 -25.79 10.24
N LYS A 297 -3.18 -25.95 10.18
CA LYS A 297 -4.11 -24.84 9.86
C LYS A 297 -4.00 -23.69 10.86
N SER A 298 -4.03 -24.01 12.16
CA SER A 298 -3.89 -23.00 13.23
C SER A 298 -2.55 -22.26 13.13
N ARG A 299 -1.47 -23.00 12.90
CA ARG A 299 -0.14 -22.42 12.68
C ARG A 299 -0.09 -21.52 11.45
N LEU A 300 -0.70 -21.92 10.33
CA LEU A 300 -0.79 -21.07 9.13
C LEU A 300 -1.52 -19.76 9.40
N THR A 301 -2.62 -19.78 10.15
CA THR A 301 -3.33 -18.55 10.56
C THR A 301 -2.43 -17.63 11.37
N PHE A 302 -1.69 -18.17 12.33
CA PHE A 302 -0.71 -17.40 13.11
C PHE A 302 0.39 -16.79 12.21
N LEU A 303 0.99 -17.59 11.33
CA LEU A 303 2.04 -17.13 10.42
C LEU A 303 1.54 -16.05 9.47
N ASN A 304 0.34 -16.20 8.92
CA ASN A 304 -0.27 -15.20 8.04
C ASN A 304 -0.40 -13.85 8.75
N LYS A 305 -0.85 -13.84 10.01
CA LYS A 305 -0.92 -12.61 10.80
C LYS A 305 0.48 -12.02 11.05
N LYS A 306 1.43 -12.83 11.50
CA LYS A 306 2.79 -12.37 11.82
C LYS A 306 3.51 -11.80 10.60
N ILE A 307 3.44 -12.49 9.47
CA ILE A 307 4.01 -12.04 8.19
C ILE A 307 3.36 -10.73 7.72
N ALA A 308 2.05 -10.58 7.89
CA ALA A 308 1.37 -9.33 7.54
C ALA A 308 1.85 -8.16 8.42
N GLU A 309 2.09 -8.39 9.71
CA GLU A 309 2.67 -7.38 10.61
C GLU A 309 4.11 -7.00 10.25
N GLU A 310 4.98 -7.96 9.91
CA GLU A 310 6.34 -7.69 9.44
C GLU A 310 6.35 -6.91 8.12
N ASP A 311 5.48 -7.28 7.17
CA ASP A 311 5.33 -6.55 5.89
C ASP A 311 4.87 -5.12 6.12
N PHE A 312 3.88 -4.92 6.99
CA PHE A 312 3.39 -3.60 7.32
C PHE A 312 4.49 -2.72 7.92
N ALA A 313 5.22 -3.25 8.91
CA ALA A 313 6.33 -2.53 9.54
C ALA A 313 7.45 -2.19 8.55
N SER A 314 7.79 -3.13 7.66
CA SER A 314 8.80 -2.93 6.61
C SER A 314 8.39 -1.83 5.62
N HIS A 315 7.14 -1.85 5.14
CA HIS A 315 6.64 -0.80 4.25
C HIS A 315 6.59 0.57 4.94
N LEU A 316 6.19 0.62 6.21
CA LEU A 316 6.19 1.86 6.98
C LEU A 316 7.61 2.44 7.12
N SER A 317 8.58 1.60 7.51
CA SER A 317 9.99 1.99 7.64
C SER A 317 10.56 2.49 6.31
N THR A 318 10.32 1.75 5.22
CA THR A 318 10.75 2.15 3.87
C THR A 318 10.14 3.48 3.46
N GLY A 319 8.86 3.70 3.77
CA GLY A 319 8.16 4.96 3.49
C GLY A 319 8.76 6.14 4.26
N LEU A 320 9.09 5.97 5.54
CA LEU A 320 9.73 6.99 6.35
C LEU A 320 11.14 7.32 5.82
N GLN A 321 11.94 6.32 5.48
CA GLN A 321 13.26 6.55 4.87
C GLN A 321 13.15 7.24 3.50
N ALA A 322 12.12 6.94 2.71
CA ALA A 322 11.87 7.63 1.46
C ALA A 322 11.52 9.11 1.69
N VAL A 323 10.77 9.44 2.74
CA VAL A 323 10.55 10.83 3.15
C VAL A 323 11.88 11.52 3.50
N GLU A 324 12.75 10.87 4.28
CA GLU A 324 14.07 11.41 4.65
C GLU A 324 14.96 11.66 3.44
N ARG A 325 14.94 10.75 2.45
CA ARG A 325 15.64 10.92 1.17
C ARG A 325 14.96 11.90 0.20
N ARG A 326 13.85 12.52 0.60
CA ARG A 326 13.00 13.41 -0.22
C ARG A 326 12.44 12.74 -1.48
N ASP A 327 12.32 11.41 -1.49
CA ASP A 327 11.71 10.64 -2.57
C ASP A 327 10.19 10.52 -2.35
N LEU A 328 9.46 11.49 -2.88
CA LEU A 328 7.99 11.56 -2.76
C LEU A 328 7.29 10.37 -3.43
N GLY A 329 7.84 9.86 -4.53
CA GLY A 329 7.28 8.74 -5.27
C GLY A 329 7.36 7.45 -4.47
N ALA A 330 8.55 7.10 -3.99
CA ALA A 330 8.76 5.90 -3.18
C ALA A 330 8.00 5.95 -1.85
N ALA A 331 7.88 7.13 -1.22
CA ALA A 331 7.12 7.29 0.02
C ALA A 331 5.62 7.02 -0.18
N ARG A 332 5.03 7.55 -1.26
CA ARG A 332 3.62 7.29 -1.62
C ARG A 332 3.37 5.82 -1.93
N THR A 333 4.26 5.19 -2.69
CA THR A 333 4.17 3.75 -3.00
C THR A 333 4.22 2.90 -1.71
N SER A 334 5.12 3.24 -0.79
CA SER A 334 5.25 2.55 0.49
C SER A 334 4.00 2.70 1.37
N LEU A 335 3.40 3.89 1.41
CA LEU A 335 2.12 4.12 2.11
C LEU A 335 1.00 3.25 1.51
N THR A 336 0.91 3.14 0.19
CA THR A 336 -0.07 2.29 -0.48
C THR A 336 0.12 0.82 -0.13
N HIS A 337 1.36 0.33 -0.14
CA HIS A 337 1.65 -1.06 0.24
C HIS A 337 1.36 -1.35 1.72
N ALA A 338 1.74 -0.45 2.62
CA ALA A 338 1.40 -0.57 4.05
C ALA A 338 -0.12 -0.61 4.26
N ARG A 339 -0.87 0.28 3.59
CA ARG A 339 -2.34 0.33 3.67
C ARG A 339 -3.02 -0.91 3.12
N ALA A 340 -2.44 -1.54 2.09
CA ALA A 340 -2.96 -2.81 1.57
C ALA A 340 -2.81 -3.98 2.56
N LYS A 341 -1.85 -3.90 3.50
CA LYS A 341 -1.70 -4.90 4.58
C LYS A 341 -2.67 -4.65 5.73
N PHE A 342 -2.75 -3.40 6.20
CA PHE A 342 -3.72 -2.99 7.22
C PHE A 342 -4.25 -1.60 6.89
N PRO A 343 -5.56 -1.44 6.62
CA PRO A 343 -6.11 -0.17 6.13
C PRO A 343 -6.24 0.94 7.19
N ASP A 344 -6.43 0.55 8.47
CA ASP A 344 -6.92 1.45 9.53
C ASP A 344 -5.93 1.63 10.70
N ARG A 345 -4.63 1.49 10.42
CA ARG A 345 -3.57 1.64 11.42
C ARG A 345 -3.18 3.12 11.64
N PRO A 346 -3.05 3.60 12.89
CA PRO A 346 -2.73 5.00 13.17
C PRO A 346 -1.38 5.44 12.58
N GLU A 347 -0.42 4.53 12.46
CA GLU A 347 0.91 4.77 11.88
C GLU A 347 0.83 5.25 10.41
N LEU A 348 -0.21 4.83 9.66
CA LEU A 348 -0.45 5.30 8.30
C LEU A 348 -0.74 6.81 8.27
N THR A 349 -1.43 7.32 9.29
CA THR A 349 -1.73 8.75 9.39
C THR A 349 -0.46 9.55 9.60
N VAL A 350 0.48 9.03 10.39
CA VAL A 350 1.79 9.66 10.60
C VAL A 350 2.59 9.71 9.30
N LEU A 351 2.74 8.58 8.61
CA LEU A 351 3.44 8.54 7.32
C LEU A 351 2.77 9.44 6.28
N LYS A 352 1.43 9.44 6.21
CA LYS A 352 0.67 10.32 5.32
C LYS A 352 0.96 11.80 5.58
N LYS A 353 0.95 12.25 6.85
CA LYS A 353 1.28 13.65 7.20
C LYS A 353 2.71 14.02 6.80
N ASN A 354 3.66 13.10 6.99
CA ASN A 354 5.06 13.31 6.58
C ASN A 354 5.19 13.45 5.05
N ILE A 355 4.48 12.61 4.29
CA ILE A 355 4.41 12.70 2.83
C ILE A 355 3.78 14.02 2.36
N GLU A 356 2.70 14.47 3.01
CA GLU A 356 2.03 15.74 2.70
C GLU A 356 2.93 16.94 3.02
N ALA A 357 3.67 16.90 4.13
CA ALA A 357 4.68 17.91 4.45
C ALA A 357 5.79 17.96 3.40
N LEU A 358 6.39 16.81 3.06
CA LEU A 358 7.41 16.73 2.01
C LEU A 358 6.89 17.22 0.65
N SER A 359 5.65 16.85 0.29
CA SER A 359 5.03 17.30 -0.95
C SER A 359 4.87 18.82 -1.01
N ARG A 360 4.49 19.46 0.11
CA ARG A 360 4.42 20.92 0.21
C ARG A 360 5.80 21.55 0.09
N ASP A 361 6.80 21.02 0.81
CA ASP A 361 8.17 21.54 0.79
C ASP A 361 8.77 21.49 -0.63
N LEU A 362 8.64 20.36 -1.33
CA LEU A 362 9.14 20.22 -2.71
C LEU A 362 8.41 21.14 -3.68
N SER A 363 7.10 21.34 -3.49
CA SER A 363 6.31 22.24 -4.34
C SER A 363 6.70 23.70 -4.13
N LEU A 364 6.95 24.09 -2.88
CA LEU A 364 7.45 25.43 -2.53
C LEU A 364 8.83 25.68 -3.14
N GLU A 365 9.75 24.73 -2.96
CA GLU A 365 11.10 24.79 -3.53
C GLU A 365 11.06 24.92 -5.06
N SER A 366 10.24 24.11 -5.73
CA SER A 366 10.05 24.18 -7.17
C SER A 366 9.51 25.55 -7.62
N ALA A 367 8.50 26.08 -6.92
CA ALA A 367 7.91 27.38 -7.27
C ALA A 367 8.91 28.53 -7.08
N LEU A 368 9.71 28.51 -6.01
CA LEU A 368 10.76 29.51 -5.78
C LEU A 368 11.89 29.41 -6.82
N ASN A 369 12.29 28.20 -7.21
CA ASN A 369 13.28 28.01 -8.27
C ASN A 369 12.78 28.54 -9.63
N GLU A 370 11.53 28.25 -9.98
CA GLU A 370 10.87 28.78 -11.18
C GLU A 370 10.78 30.31 -11.15
N ALA A 371 10.46 30.89 -10.00
CA ALA A 371 10.43 32.34 -9.82
C ALA A 371 11.81 32.97 -10.04
N ASN A 372 12.86 32.41 -9.43
CA ASN A 372 14.23 32.91 -9.57
C ASN A 372 14.74 32.79 -11.02
N GLN A 373 14.43 31.69 -11.70
CA GLN A 373 14.77 31.52 -13.11
C GLN A 373 14.02 32.56 -13.98
N SER A 374 12.76 32.83 -13.68
CA SER A 374 11.96 33.83 -14.40
C SER A 374 12.49 35.25 -14.19
N VAL A 375 12.89 35.60 -12.96
CA VAL A 375 13.59 36.86 -12.65
C VAL A 375 14.89 36.98 -13.44
N SER A 376 15.70 35.91 -13.48
CA SER A 376 16.96 35.90 -14.23
C SER A 376 16.77 36.07 -15.74
N ASN A 377 15.63 35.61 -16.26
CA ASN A 377 15.24 35.77 -17.65
C ASN A 377 14.49 37.09 -17.93
N ASP A 378 14.34 37.96 -16.93
CA ASP A 378 13.60 39.22 -17.00
C ASP A 378 12.11 39.06 -17.37
N ASP A 379 11.54 37.88 -17.08
CA ASP A 379 10.14 37.47 -17.28
C ASP A 379 9.36 37.64 -15.97
N TRP A 380 8.91 38.86 -15.72
CA TRP A 380 8.26 39.22 -14.45
C TRP A 380 6.82 38.77 -14.33
N ASP A 381 6.15 38.49 -15.44
CA ASP A 381 4.81 37.91 -15.43
C ASP A 381 4.88 36.47 -14.89
N ARG A 382 5.82 35.65 -15.38
CA ARG A 382 6.06 34.31 -14.83
C ARG A 382 6.62 34.36 -13.41
N ALA A 383 7.53 35.29 -13.11
CA ALA A 383 8.04 35.45 -11.75
C ALA A 383 6.93 35.76 -10.74
N TYR A 384 6.01 36.67 -11.08
CA TYR A 384 4.86 36.99 -10.25
C TYR A 384 3.98 35.76 -9.99
N GLN A 385 3.65 35.00 -11.04
CA GLN A 385 2.84 33.78 -10.90
C GLN A 385 3.53 32.73 -10.02
N ALA A 386 4.84 32.52 -10.20
CA ALA A 386 5.61 31.55 -9.44
C ALA A 386 5.78 31.95 -7.97
N PHE A 387 6.03 33.24 -7.67
CA PHE A 387 6.05 33.73 -6.29
C PHE A 387 4.66 33.69 -5.63
N SER A 388 3.60 34.03 -6.35
CA SER A 388 2.22 33.93 -5.84
C SER A 388 1.85 32.47 -5.51
N LYS A 389 2.25 31.53 -6.38
CA LYS A 389 2.12 30.09 -6.10
C LYS A 389 2.91 29.70 -4.85
N ALA A 390 4.16 30.11 -4.71
CA ALA A 390 4.96 29.85 -3.52
C ALA A 390 4.30 30.41 -2.24
N ASN A 391 3.76 31.63 -2.32
CA ASN A 391 3.07 32.31 -1.22
C ASN A 391 1.77 31.58 -0.83
N SER A 392 1.04 31.02 -1.81
CA SER A 392 -0.15 30.20 -1.54
C SER A 392 0.17 28.87 -0.82
N ILE A 393 1.37 28.32 -1.04
CA ILE A 393 1.83 27.07 -0.41
C ILE A 393 2.31 27.33 1.02
N ASP A 394 3.07 28.41 1.23
CA ASP A 394 3.56 28.83 2.53
C ASP A 394 3.50 30.37 2.67
N PRO A 395 2.39 30.90 3.21
CA PRO A 395 2.23 32.34 3.42
C PRO A 395 3.19 32.96 4.45
N ALA A 396 3.85 32.14 5.27
CA ALA A 396 4.88 32.60 6.21
C ALA A 396 6.27 32.68 5.56
N ASN A 397 6.42 32.25 4.31
CA ASN A 397 7.68 32.31 3.60
C ASN A 397 8.00 33.74 3.14
N ALA A 398 8.90 34.41 3.85
CA ALA A 398 9.27 35.79 3.57
C ALA A 398 9.81 36.01 2.14
N THR A 399 10.44 34.99 1.54
CA THR A 399 10.93 35.07 0.16
C THR A 399 9.78 35.11 -0.84
N ALA A 400 8.78 34.24 -0.66
CA ALA A 400 7.62 34.20 -1.54
C ALA A 400 6.81 35.50 -1.47
N VAL A 401 6.54 35.98 -0.25
CA VAL A 401 5.80 37.23 0.00
C VAL A 401 6.50 38.43 -0.63
N GLU A 402 7.80 38.59 -0.36
CA GLU A 402 8.56 39.74 -0.87
C GLU A 402 8.79 39.66 -2.38
N GLY A 403 9.06 38.46 -2.91
CA GLY A 403 9.21 38.24 -4.34
C GLY A 403 7.93 38.58 -5.12
N GLU A 404 6.76 38.18 -4.61
CA GLU A 404 5.47 38.51 -5.21
C GLU A 404 5.25 40.03 -5.23
N ARG A 405 5.55 40.72 -4.12
CA ARG A 405 5.45 42.19 -4.01
C ARG A 405 6.33 42.88 -5.05
N ILE A 406 7.61 42.51 -5.13
CA ILE A 406 8.56 43.12 -6.07
C ILE A 406 8.13 42.84 -7.52
N ALA A 407 7.71 41.62 -7.85
CA ALA A 407 7.25 41.29 -9.18
C ALA A 407 5.99 42.07 -9.57
N ALA A 408 5.04 42.25 -8.64
CA ALA A 408 3.85 43.08 -8.87
C ALA A 408 4.22 44.54 -9.13
N GLU A 409 5.16 45.11 -8.36
CA GLU A 409 5.68 46.46 -8.57
C GLU A 409 6.38 46.61 -9.91
N MET A 410 7.15 45.61 -10.33
CA MET A 410 7.80 45.58 -11.64
C MET A 410 6.77 45.61 -12.78
N LEU A 411 5.72 44.79 -12.70
CA LEU A 411 4.65 44.76 -13.69
C LEU A 411 3.83 46.05 -13.73
N ALA A 412 3.61 46.68 -12.57
CA ALA A 412 2.98 48.00 -12.50
C ALA A 412 3.88 49.08 -13.11
N GLY A 413 5.18 49.06 -12.82
CA GLY A 413 6.18 49.95 -13.37
C GLY A 413 6.28 49.86 -14.89
N ARG A 414 6.39 48.65 -15.44
CA ARG A 414 6.39 48.40 -16.89
C ARG A 414 5.14 48.95 -17.56
N ARG A 415 3.94 48.66 -17.01
CA ARG A 415 2.68 49.23 -17.51
C ARG A 415 2.66 50.75 -17.42
N GLY A 416 3.25 51.31 -16.37
CA GLY A 416 3.42 52.75 -16.17
C GLY A 416 4.22 53.39 -17.30
N LEU A 417 5.40 52.85 -17.60
CA LEU A 417 6.29 53.33 -18.68
C LEU A 417 5.65 53.15 -20.06
N ASP A 418 5.05 51.99 -20.33
CA ASP A 418 4.42 51.65 -21.61
C ASP A 418 3.34 52.65 -22.03
N ARG A 419 2.58 53.21 -21.08
CA ARG A 419 1.56 54.21 -21.37
C ARG A 419 2.13 55.46 -22.05
N PHE A 420 3.37 55.84 -21.71
CA PHE A 420 4.05 56.98 -22.31
C PHE A 420 4.82 56.58 -23.57
N LEU A 421 5.49 55.43 -23.54
CA LEU A 421 6.27 54.92 -24.68
C LEU A 421 5.40 54.64 -25.92
N LYS A 422 4.12 54.29 -25.74
CA LYS A 422 3.17 54.08 -26.84
C LYS A 422 2.61 55.37 -27.45
N ARG A 423 2.71 56.51 -26.77
CA ARG A 423 2.22 57.83 -27.24
C ARG A 423 3.21 58.95 -26.89
N PRO A 424 4.41 58.94 -27.51
CA PRO A 424 5.48 59.88 -27.17
C PRO A 424 5.14 61.33 -27.53
N ASP A 425 4.26 61.57 -28.50
CA ASP A 425 3.73 62.88 -28.91
C ASP A 425 3.15 63.69 -27.73
N ARG A 426 2.49 63.01 -26.79
CA ARG A 426 1.86 63.66 -25.64
C ARG A 426 2.87 64.21 -24.62
N LEU A 427 4.13 63.78 -24.68
CA LEU A 427 5.18 64.21 -23.74
C LEU A 427 5.55 65.69 -23.92
N ALA A 428 5.12 66.34 -24.99
CA ALA A 428 5.33 67.77 -25.18
C ALA A 428 4.51 68.63 -24.18
N SER A 429 3.39 68.08 -23.70
CA SER A 429 2.63 68.70 -22.61
C SER A 429 3.40 68.66 -21.29
N LYS A 430 3.52 69.82 -20.63
CA LYS A 430 4.20 69.95 -19.33
C LYS A 430 3.63 69.00 -18.27
N THR A 431 2.31 68.81 -18.22
CA THR A 431 1.65 67.95 -17.23
C THR A 431 1.94 66.47 -17.49
N VAL A 432 1.91 66.05 -18.76
CA VAL A 432 2.21 64.68 -19.16
C VAL A 432 3.69 64.36 -18.94
N ALA A 433 4.60 65.28 -19.27
CA ALA A 433 6.02 65.15 -18.98
C ALA A 433 6.32 65.06 -17.48
N ALA A 434 5.61 65.84 -16.65
CA ALA A 434 5.75 65.75 -15.19
C ALA A 434 5.28 64.39 -14.65
N ALA A 435 4.14 63.88 -15.12
CA ALA A 435 3.66 62.54 -14.76
C ALA A 435 4.62 61.43 -15.24
N ALA A 436 5.22 61.56 -16.42
CA ALA A 436 6.21 60.61 -16.91
C ALA A 436 7.49 60.61 -16.08
N ARG A 437 7.98 61.79 -15.64
CA ARG A 437 9.11 61.89 -14.71
C ARG A 437 8.81 61.25 -13.35
N GLN A 438 7.59 61.43 -12.84
CA GLN A 438 7.17 60.79 -11.59
C GLN A 438 7.26 59.27 -11.68
N VAL A 439 6.79 58.66 -12.78
CA VAL A 439 6.91 57.21 -13.00
C VAL A 439 8.37 56.77 -13.09
N LEU A 440 9.26 57.55 -13.71
CA LEU A 440 10.70 57.24 -13.75
C LEU A 440 11.32 57.18 -12.34
N GLU A 441 10.93 58.10 -11.45
CA GLU A 441 11.40 58.07 -10.05
C GLU A 441 10.85 56.88 -9.27
N GLU A 442 9.55 56.58 -9.45
CA GLU A 442 8.89 55.44 -8.78
C GLU A 442 9.56 54.11 -9.11
N VAL A 443 9.94 53.89 -10.37
CA VAL A 443 10.55 52.61 -10.81
C VAL A 443 12.08 52.58 -10.68
N ARG A 444 12.72 53.69 -10.28
CA ARG A 444 14.18 53.83 -10.27
C ARG A 444 14.86 52.72 -9.48
N HIS A 445 14.33 52.37 -8.31
CA HIS A 445 14.88 51.33 -7.45
C HIS A 445 14.78 49.91 -8.04
N LEU A 446 13.88 49.71 -9.02
CA LEU A 446 13.66 48.42 -9.70
C LEU A 446 14.57 48.24 -10.93
N THR A 447 15.14 49.34 -11.47
CA THR A 447 16.00 49.28 -12.68
C THR A 447 17.25 48.43 -12.50
N GLY A 448 17.75 48.28 -11.27
CA GLY A 448 18.87 47.37 -10.96
C GLY A 448 18.52 45.89 -11.04
N LEU A 449 17.23 45.55 -11.03
CA LEU A 449 16.73 44.17 -11.05
C LEU A 449 16.27 43.73 -12.45
N SER A 450 15.90 44.68 -13.33
CA SER A 450 15.34 44.38 -14.65
C SER A 450 16.05 45.17 -15.76
N PRO A 451 16.83 44.51 -16.63
CA PRO A 451 17.46 45.13 -17.78
C PRO A 451 16.45 45.80 -18.73
N THR A 452 15.34 45.14 -19.08
CA THR A 452 14.35 45.75 -19.99
C THR A 452 13.60 46.91 -19.37
N LEU A 453 13.37 46.91 -18.04
CA LEU A 453 12.83 48.07 -17.35
C LEU A 453 13.83 49.23 -17.42
N LYS A 454 15.12 48.97 -17.15
CA LYS A 454 16.19 49.97 -17.29
C LYS A 454 16.21 50.58 -18.69
N ASP A 455 16.21 49.76 -19.74
CA ASP A 455 16.18 50.25 -21.13
C ASP A 455 14.94 51.11 -21.42
N SER A 456 13.78 50.70 -20.89
CA SER A 456 12.52 51.46 -21.02
C SER A 456 12.58 52.80 -20.29
N THR A 457 13.19 52.85 -19.11
CA THR A 457 13.39 54.10 -18.36
C THR A 457 14.34 55.05 -19.08
N GLU A 458 15.45 54.54 -19.62
CA GLU A 458 16.41 55.34 -20.39
C GLU A 458 15.78 55.88 -21.67
N LYS A 459 15.01 55.05 -22.38
CA LYS A 459 14.26 55.46 -23.58
C LYS A 459 13.25 56.55 -23.27
N LEU A 460 12.44 56.40 -22.23
CA LEU A 460 11.46 57.41 -21.85
C LEU A 460 12.13 58.72 -21.40
N SER A 461 13.24 58.64 -20.65
CA SER A 461 14.02 59.81 -20.24
C SER A 461 14.50 60.62 -21.45
N LYS A 462 15.07 59.96 -22.46
CA LYS A 462 15.50 60.61 -23.72
C LYS A 462 14.33 61.25 -24.49
N LEU A 463 13.16 60.62 -24.49
CA LEU A 463 11.96 61.17 -25.14
C LEU A 463 11.44 62.42 -24.41
N ILE A 464 11.44 62.41 -23.08
CA ILE A 464 11.08 63.57 -22.26
C ILE A 464 12.05 64.74 -22.51
N GLU A 465 13.35 64.44 -22.62
CA GLU A 465 14.37 65.45 -22.94
C GLU A 465 14.12 66.09 -24.31
N HIS A 466 13.95 65.29 -25.36
CA HIS A 466 13.65 65.79 -26.70
C HIS A 466 12.36 66.60 -26.75
N ALA A 467 11.26 66.09 -26.18
CA ALA A 467 9.98 66.80 -26.14
C ALA A 467 10.01 68.12 -25.32
N SER A 468 11.06 68.33 -24.50
CA SER A 468 11.22 69.56 -23.72
C SER A 468 12.05 70.64 -24.41
N ARG A 469 12.73 70.32 -25.53
CA ARG A 469 13.56 71.26 -26.29
C ARG A 469 12.68 72.25 -27.06
N PRO A 470 12.83 73.57 -26.86
CA PRO A 470 12.11 74.55 -27.67
C PRO A 470 12.55 74.52 -29.14
N VAL A 471 11.58 74.58 -30.03
CA VAL A 471 11.72 74.72 -31.48
C VAL A 471 11.51 76.19 -31.87
N GLU A 472 12.32 76.67 -32.79
CA GLU A 472 12.21 78.02 -33.33
C GLU A 472 11.10 78.07 -34.38
N VAL A 473 10.13 78.97 -34.18
CA VAL A 473 8.98 79.18 -35.07
C VAL A 473 9.02 80.61 -35.60
N LEU A 474 9.10 80.76 -36.91
CA LEU A 474 9.07 82.05 -37.59
C LEU A 474 7.63 82.54 -37.78
N VAL A 475 7.26 83.63 -37.10
CA VAL A 475 5.93 84.26 -37.24
C VAL A 475 6.03 85.40 -38.24
N LYS A 476 5.28 85.30 -39.34
CA LYS A 476 5.18 86.33 -40.39
C LYS A 476 3.84 87.06 -40.33
N SER A 477 3.86 88.38 -40.43
CA SER A 477 2.65 89.22 -40.41
C SER A 477 2.84 90.54 -41.18
N ASP A 478 1.88 91.46 -41.09
CA ASP A 478 1.82 92.72 -41.85
C ASP A 478 2.33 93.95 -41.07
N GLY A 479 2.91 93.73 -39.89
CA GLY A 479 3.35 94.80 -38.98
C GLY A 479 2.22 95.61 -38.33
N LYS A 480 0.95 95.30 -38.62
CA LYS A 480 -0.23 96.02 -38.09
C LYS A 480 -1.09 95.15 -37.19
N THR A 481 -1.16 93.85 -37.48
CA THR A 481 -1.86 92.84 -36.70
C THR A 481 -1.11 92.59 -35.39
N ASP A 482 -1.80 92.68 -34.26
CA ASP A 482 -1.25 92.34 -32.95
C ASP A 482 -1.47 90.84 -32.68
N ILE A 483 -0.38 90.11 -32.47
CA ILE A 483 -0.35 88.64 -32.46
C ILE A 483 -0.10 88.15 -31.04
N THR A 484 -0.94 87.22 -30.59
CA THR A 484 -0.77 86.52 -29.31
C THR A 484 -0.82 85.01 -29.51
N VAL A 485 -0.05 84.27 -28.73
CA VAL A 485 -0.13 82.82 -28.65
C VAL A 485 -0.90 82.48 -27.38
N ARG A 486 -2.11 81.94 -27.53
CA ARG A 486 -3.01 81.68 -26.41
C ARG A 486 -2.30 80.83 -25.34
N ARG A 487 -2.42 81.25 -24.07
CA ARG A 487 -1.82 80.63 -22.87
C ARG A 487 -0.29 80.62 -22.82
N ILE A 488 0.41 81.24 -23.78
CA ILE A 488 1.87 81.33 -23.80
C ILE A 488 2.35 82.78 -23.63
N GLY A 489 1.86 83.71 -24.44
CA GLY A 489 2.28 85.10 -24.36
C GLY A 489 2.05 85.91 -25.63
N ILE A 490 2.57 87.14 -25.63
CA ILE A 490 2.36 88.12 -26.69
C ILE A 490 3.55 88.11 -27.65
N VAL A 491 3.29 87.96 -28.95
CA VAL A 491 4.30 88.12 -30.01
C VAL A 491 4.42 89.59 -30.39
N GLY A 492 3.29 90.30 -30.42
CA GLY A 492 3.18 91.72 -30.76
C GLY A 492 3.06 91.95 -32.26
N LYS A 493 3.10 93.23 -32.66
CA LYS A 493 3.13 93.62 -34.07
C LYS A 493 4.52 93.38 -34.66
N THR A 494 4.59 92.60 -35.74
CA THR A 494 5.86 92.27 -36.40
C THR A 494 5.66 92.05 -37.90
N LEU A 495 6.73 92.18 -38.68
CA LEU A 495 6.79 91.66 -40.04
C LEU A 495 7.27 90.21 -40.02
N GLU A 496 8.36 89.96 -39.31
CA GLU A 496 8.94 88.65 -39.07
C GLU A 496 9.48 88.58 -37.64
N LYS A 497 9.15 87.54 -36.88
CA LYS A 497 9.70 87.32 -35.53
C LYS A 497 9.86 85.84 -35.26
N VAL A 498 11.06 85.43 -34.86
CA VAL A 498 11.31 84.08 -34.38
C VAL A 498 10.90 83.99 -32.91
N ILE A 499 10.05 83.02 -32.59
CA ILE A 499 9.67 82.69 -31.22
C ILE A 499 10.06 81.25 -30.90
N LYS A 500 10.32 80.95 -29.62
CA LYS A 500 10.67 79.61 -29.16
C LYS A 500 9.45 78.95 -28.53
N LEU A 501 8.90 77.95 -29.21
CA LEU A 501 7.78 77.17 -28.70
C LEU A 501 8.25 75.74 -28.45
N ARG A 502 7.72 75.10 -27.42
CA ARG A 502 7.94 73.65 -27.29
C ARG A 502 7.14 72.94 -28.37
N PRO A 503 7.43 71.67 -28.65
CA PRO A 503 6.55 70.86 -29.46
C PRO A 503 5.13 70.85 -28.86
N GLY A 504 4.10 70.73 -29.71
CA GLY A 504 2.70 70.69 -29.30
C GLY A 504 1.80 71.63 -30.08
N ASP A 505 0.51 71.64 -29.71
CA ASP A 505 -0.53 72.39 -30.39
C ASP A 505 -0.75 73.76 -29.75
N TYR A 506 -0.77 74.79 -30.59
CA TYR A 506 -0.92 76.19 -30.22
C TYR A 506 -2.06 76.83 -31.01
N THR A 507 -2.70 77.83 -30.42
CA THR A 507 -3.63 78.70 -31.12
C THR A 507 -3.06 80.10 -31.15
N PHE A 508 -2.73 80.57 -32.35
CA PHE A 508 -2.33 81.94 -32.61
C PHE A 508 -3.59 82.79 -32.84
N GLU A 509 -3.65 83.95 -32.19
CA GLU A 509 -4.73 84.91 -32.29
C GLU A 509 -4.17 86.24 -32.77
N GLY A 510 -4.64 86.66 -33.94
CA GLY A 510 -4.37 87.98 -34.50
C GLY A 510 -5.55 88.90 -34.23
N THR A 511 -5.27 90.11 -33.73
CA THR A 511 -6.27 91.16 -33.51
C THR A 511 -5.81 92.47 -34.15
N ARG A 512 -6.76 93.19 -34.75
CA ARG A 512 -6.49 94.50 -35.36
C ARG A 512 -7.75 95.36 -35.30
N THR A 513 -7.62 96.59 -34.79
CA THR A 513 -8.76 97.52 -34.66
C THR A 513 -9.43 97.75 -36.02
N GLY A 514 -10.75 97.54 -36.09
CA GLY A 514 -11.54 97.64 -37.31
C GLY A 514 -11.55 96.39 -38.20
N TYR A 515 -10.95 95.27 -37.76
CA TYR A 515 -10.88 94.00 -38.50
C TYR A 515 -11.32 92.84 -37.59
N LYS A 516 -11.86 91.77 -38.19
CA LYS A 516 -12.21 90.54 -37.46
C LYS A 516 -10.94 89.81 -36.98
N SER A 517 -10.99 89.26 -35.78
CA SER A 517 -9.89 88.47 -35.21
C SER A 517 -9.69 87.17 -35.97
N LYS A 518 -8.43 86.74 -36.12
CA LYS A 518 -8.07 85.50 -36.82
C LYS A 518 -7.45 84.50 -35.85
N LEU A 519 -7.96 83.28 -35.85
CA LEU A 519 -7.47 82.17 -35.03
C LEU A 519 -6.87 81.10 -35.93
N ILE A 520 -5.61 80.74 -35.67
CA ILE A 520 -4.91 79.68 -36.40
C ILE A 520 -4.43 78.63 -35.41
N ASN A 521 -4.89 77.39 -35.59
CA ASN A 521 -4.33 76.25 -34.88
C ASN A 521 -3.05 75.81 -35.58
N PHE A 522 -1.99 75.63 -34.81
CA PHE A 522 -0.65 75.36 -35.31
C PHE A 522 0.03 74.31 -34.45
N SER A 523 0.52 73.24 -35.06
CA SER A 523 1.21 72.16 -34.37
C SER A 523 2.71 72.26 -34.60
N VAL A 524 3.49 72.32 -33.52
CA VAL A 524 4.95 72.34 -33.55
C VAL A 524 5.46 70.90 -33.33
N PRO A 525 6.15 70.29 -34.31
CA PRO A 525 6.68 68.94 -34.16
C PRO A 525 7.94 68.89 -33.26
N VAL A 526 8.33 67.70 -32.80
CA VAL A 526 9.44 67.51 -31.83
C VAL A 526 10.82 67.89 -32.38
N ASP A 527 11.04 67.73 -33.69
CA ASP A 527 12.31 68.05 -34.37
C ASP A 527 12.06 68.89 -35.64
N GLY A 528 11.18 69.89 -35.54
CA GLY A 528 10.85 70.74 -36.67
C GLY A 528 11.96 71.74 -37.01
N GLU A 529 12.49 71.70 -38.23
CA GLU A 529 13.33 72.77 -38.77
C GLU A 529 12.53 73.63 -39.75
N GLY A 530 12.83 74.94 -39.79
CA GLY A 530 12.18 75.87 -40.73
C GLY A 530 10.67 76.07 -40.51
N ILE A 531 10.21 75.89 -39.28
CA ILE A 531 8.79 75.98 -38.93
C ILE A 531 8.33 77.44 -39.02
N GLU A 532 7.36 77.73 -39.89
CA GLU A 532 6.81 79.07 -40.08
C GLU A 532 5.28 79.12 -40.00
N ILE A 533 4.75 80.26 -39.55
CA ILE A 533 3.32 80.56 -39.52
C ILE A 533 3.07 81.99 -39.99
N ARG A 534 2.03 82.18 -40.81
CA ARG A 534 1.59 83.51 -41.26
C ARG A 534 0.22 83.85 -40.68
N ILE A 535 0.11 85.00 -40.01
CA ILE A 535 -1.14 85.48 -39.42
C ILE A 535 -1.36 86.97 -39.69
N ILE A 536 -2.45 87.29 -40.38
CA ILE A 536 -2.82 88.65 -40.81
C ILE A 536 -4.34 88.79 -40.67
N CYS A 537 -4.80 89.86 -40.03
CA CYS A 537 -6.21 90.26 -40.01
C CYS A 537 -6.57 90.98 -41.32
N ASP A 538 -7.22 90.27 -42.23
CA ASP A 538 -7.52 90.69 -43.61
C ASP A 538 -8.99 91.02 -43.88
N GLU A 539 -9.89 90.74 -42.93
CA GLU A 539 -11.33 90.99 -43.05
C GLU A 539 -11.77 92.19 -42.19
N GLN A 540 -12.31 93.25 -42.81
CA GLN A 540 -12.80 94.45 -42.12
C GLN A 540 -14.15 94.17 -41.44
N ILE A 541 -14.40 94.81 -40.28
CA ILE A 541 -15.68 94.71 -39.54
C ILE A 541 -16.79 95.47 -40.24
#